data_AF-A0A9J6EAP3-F1
#
_entry.id   AF-A0A9J6EAP3-F1
#
_cell.length_a   1.000
_cell.length_b   1.000
_cell.length_c   1.000
_cell.angle_alpha   90.00
_cell.angle_beta   90.00
_cell.angle_gamma   90.00
#
_symmetry.space_group_name_H-M   'P 1'
#
loop_
_entity.id
_entity.type
_entity.pdbx_description
1 polymer ?
#
loop_
_entity_poly.entity_id
_entity_poly.type
_entity_poly.pdbx_seq_one_letter_code
_entity_poly.pdbx_strand_id
1 'polypeptide(L)'
;MSEPTVQAPANESKNDGSLWESPSPNDKPSEPFPSGPYRCASHLGMFVTLFELRDVQAKIDSLGVDCVEATLEAEAKNLGGYMVGLQCILKKDDQGEISASFVLCLHCGEWDTYMDWPFAKKLTVVLSHVDGLEKDIRLPISATDESDVIKKPAPGSCNKGHQSDPLSWKAIKSAGLVFNGTLYVNVELE
;
A
#
# COMPACT_ATOMS: atom_id res chain seq x y z
N MET A 1 19.30 20.92 67.17
CA MET A 1 19.46 20.45 65.78
C MET A 1 18.06 20.46 65.18
N SER A 2 17.80 21.42 64.30
CA SER A 2 16.44 21.74 63.83
C SER A 2 16.28 21.27 62.39
N GLU A 3 15.29 20.44 62.12
CA GLU A 3 14.96 19.94 60.79
C GLU A 3 14.26 21.02 59.94
N PRO A 4 14.53 21.11 58.63
CA PRO A 4 13.80 22.00 57.75
C PRO A 4 12.52 21.33 57.24
N THR A 5 11.40 22.01 57.44
CA THR A 5 10.09 21.67 56.84
C THR A 5 10.07 22.09 55.38
N VAL A 6 9.82 21.15 54.48
CA VAL A 6 9.64 21.39 53.04
C VAL A 6 8.15 21.57 52.75
N GLN A 7 7.74 22.77 52.34
CA GLN A 7 6.41 23.04 51.80
C GLN A 7 6.38 22.72 50.30
N ALA A 8 5.39 21.93 49.89
CA ALA A 8 5.09 21.64 48.48
C ALA A 8 4.26 22.78 47.84
N PRO A 9 4.49 23.12 46.56
CA PRO A 9 3.67 24.11 45.86
C PRO A 9 2.35 23.50 45.37
N ALA A 10 1.27 24.28 45.52
CA ALA A 10 -0.03 24.00 44.94
C ALA A 10 0.01 24.25 43.42
N ASN A 11 -0.38 23.24 42.65
CA ASN A 11 -0.42 23.30 41.19
C ASN A 11 -1.86 23.64 40.77
N GLU A 12 -2.12 24.90 40.39
CA GLU A 12 -3.39 25.32 39.79
C GLU A 12 -3.45 24.83 38.34
N SER A 13 -4.25 23.78 38.11
CA SER A 13 -4.56 23.30 36.76
C SER A 13 -5.67 24.16 36.16
N LYS A 14 -5.31 25.11 35.29
CA LYS A 14 -6.27 25.78 34.39
C LYS A 14 -6.55 24.86 33.23
N ASN A 15 -7.68 24.16 33.31
CA ASN A 15 -8.24 23.35 32.25
C ASN A 15 -8.91 24.29 31.24
N ASP A 16 -8.13 24.81 30.28
CA ASP A 16 -8.66 25.61 29.18
C ASP A 16 -9.32 24.64 28.18
N GLY A 17 -10.63 24.48 28.33
CA GLY A 17 -11.45 23.67 27.44
C GLY A 17 -11.44 24.29 26.05
N SER A 18 -10.55 23.79 25.19
CA SER A 18 -10.60 24.05 23.76
C SER A 18 -11.90 23.47 23.22
N LEU A 19 -12.90 24.34 23.07
CA LEU A 19 -14.13 24.06 22.37
C LEU A 19 -13.75 23.65 20.94
N TRP A 20 -14.12 22.43 20.57
CA TRP A 20 -14.23 22.04 19.18
C TRP A 20 -15.37 22.86 18.57
N GLU A 21 -15.04 24.00 17.96
CA GLU A 21 -16.02 24.76 17.20
C GLU A 21 -16.53 23.88 16.06
N SER A 22 -17.82 23.62 16.08
CA SER A 22 -18.48 22.90 14.99
C SER A 22 -18.39 23.75 13.73
N PRO A 23 -18.00 23.18 12.57
CA PRO A 23 -17.87 23.94 11.34
C PRO A 23 -19.19 24.64 10.98
N SER A 24 -19.06 25.88 10.52
CA SER A 24 -20.21 26.75 10.28
C SER A 24 -20.96 26.25 9.05
N PRO A 25 -22.31 26.24 9.03
CA PRO A 25 -23.09 25.81 7.87
C PRO A 25 -22.89 26.66 6.61
N ASN A 26 -22.12 27.76 6.71
CA ASN A 26 -21.77 28.65 5.61
C ASN A 26 -20.31 28.51 5.13
N ASP A 27 -19.55 27.55 5.65
CA ASP A 27 -18.22 27.27 5.11
C ASP A 27 -18.39 26.72 3.69
N LYS A 28 -17.91 27.49 2.70
CA LYS A 28 -17.82 27.02 1.31
C LYS A 28 -17.10 25.66 1.33
N PRO A 29 -17.56 24.65 0.58
CA PRO A 29 -16.81 23.40 0.46
C PRO A 29 -15.39 23.79 0.04
N SER A 30 -14.42 23.43 0.89
CA SER A 30 -13.00 23.55 0.58
C SER A 30 -12.79 23.04 -0.84
N GLU A 31 -11.98 23.74 -1.64
CA GLU A 31 -11.59 23.25 -2.96
C GLU A 31 -11.29 21.75 -2.88
N PRO A 32 -11.77 20.94 -3.84
CA PRO A 32 -11.58 19.50 -3.79
C PRO A 32 -10.09 19.26 -3.56
N PHE A 33 -9.78 18.59 -2.44
CA PHE A 33 -8.40 18.20 -2.14
C PHE A 33 -7.81 17.62 -3.42
N PRO A 34 -6.64 18.11 -3.87
CA PRO A 34 -6.02 17.57 -5.08
C PRO A 34 -5.93 16.06 -4.89
N SER A 35 -6.67 15.33 -5.71
CA SER A 35 -6.79 13.88 -5.62
C SER A 35 -5.43 13.31 -5.93
N GLY A 36 -4.69 12.99 -4.87
CA GLY A 36 -3.43 12.28 -4.97
C GLY A 36 -3.67 10.79 -5.22
N PRO A 37 -2.63 10.03 -5.56
CA PRO A 37 -2.73 8.57 -5.73
C PRO A 37 -3.06 7.84 -4.41
N TYR A 38 -2.95 8.53 -3.27
CA TYR A 38 -3.30 8.01 -1.97
C TYR A 38 -4.81 7.98 -1.78
N ARG A 39 -5.32 6.88 -1.23
CA ARG A 39 -6.72 6.73 -0.86
C ARG A 39 -6.87 6.24 0.57
N CYS A 40 -8.03 6.55 1.15
CA CYS A 40 -8.47 5.95 2.40
C CYS A 40 -8.77 4.45 2.21
N ALA A 41 -8.71 3.72 3.33
CA ALA A 41 -9.18 2.34 3.40
C ALA A 41 -10.63 2.20 2.93
N SER A 42 -10.95 1.09 2.25
CA SER A 42 -12.29 0.86 1.70
C SER A 42 -13.37 0.63 2.77
N HIS A 43 -12.99 0.17 3.97
CA HIS A 43 -13.89 0.06 5.11
C HIS A 43 -13.12 0.09 6.44
N LEU A 44 -13.86 0.26 7.55
CA LEU A 44 -13.31 0.30 8.89
C LEU A 44 -12.57 -1.00 9.21
N GLY A 45 -11.35 -0.89 9.74
CA GLY A 45 -10.53 -2.03 10.14
C GLY A 45 -9.54 -2.52 9.09
N MET A 46 -9.55 -1.97 7.86
CA MET A 46 -8.50 -2.25 6.89
C MET A 46 -7.28 -1.36 7.08
N PHE A 47 -6.10 -1.92 6.84
CA PHE A 47 -4.88 -1.14 6.65
C PHE A 47 -4.66 -0.90 5.16
N VAL A 48 -4.13 0.27 4.81
CA VAL A 48 -3.79 0.61 3.43
C VAL A 48 -2.40 1.22 3.37
N THR A 49 -1.64 0.85 2.33
CA THR A 49 -0.37 1.50 2.01
C THR A 49 -0.25 1.71 0.50
N LEU A 50 0.48 2.75 0.11
CA LEU A 50 0.71 3.11 -1.28
C LEU A 50 2.11 2.65 -1.70
N PHE A 51 2.22 1.91 -2.80
CA PHE A 51 3.47 1.56 -3.47
C PHE A 51 3.67 2.39 -4.74
N GLU A 52 4.93 2.74 -5.00
CA GLU A 52 5.35 3.45 -6.20
C GLU A 52 6.22 2.53 -7.03
N LEU A 53 5.75 2.15 -8.21
CA LEU A 53 6.53 1.41 -9.20
C LEU A 53 7.02 2.41 -10.24
N ARG A 54 8.28 2.83 -10.10
CA ARG A 54 8.91 3.86 -10.95
C ARG A 54 9.48 3.25 -12.24
N ASP A 55 9.74 4.11 -13.21
CA ASP A 55 10.38 3.76 -14.49
C ASP A 55 9.66 2.65 -15.27
N VAL A 56 8.33 2.60 -15.16
CA VAL A 56 7.53 1.52 -15.76
C VAL A 56 7.69 1.50 -17.28
N GLN A 57 7.76 2.67 -17.91
CA GLN A 57 7.97 2.76 -19.36
C GLN A 57 9.33 2.20 -19.78
N ALA A 58 10.41 2.49 -19.05
CA ALA A 58 11.73 1.94 -19.36
C ALA A 58 11.74 0.41 -19.24
N LYS A 59 11.01 -0.15 -18.26
CA LYS A 59 10.85 -1.60 -18.11
C LYS A 59 10.04 -2.22 -19.24
N ILE A 60 9.00 -1.55 -19.71
CA ILE A 60 8.26 -1.98 -20.91
C ILE A 60 9.13 -1.95 -22.15
N ASP A 61 9.90 -0.88 -22.34
CA ASP A 61 10.78 -0.72 -23.51
C ASP A 61 11.89 -1.78 -23.53
N SER A 62 12.23 -2.35 -22.37
CA SER A 62 13.16 -3.49 -22.28
C SER A 62 12.58 -4.82 -22.78
N LEU A 63 11.26 -4.92 -22.98
CA LEU A 63 10.59 -6.12 -23.48
C LEU A 63 10.81 -6.29 -24.99
N GLY A 64 11.76 -7.15 -25.35
CA GLY A 64 12.21 -7.41 -26.72
C GLY A 64 11.79 -8.78 -27.26
N VAL A 65 12.53 -9.26 -28.26
CA VAL A 65 12.41 -10.64 -28.78
C VAL A 65 12.99 -11.63 -27.77
N ASP A 66 14.08 -11.26 -27.10
CA ASP A 66 14.80 -12.13 -26.15
C ASP A 66 14.36 -11.93 -24.68
N CYS A 67 13.51 -10.94 -24.41
CA CYS A 67 13.03 -10.60 -23.08
C CYS A 67 11.51 -10.41 -23.12
N VAL A 68 10.78 -11.46 -22.74
CA VAL A 68 9.31 -11.47 -22.72
C VAL A 68 8.73 -11.12 -21.36
N GLU A 69 9.57 -11.01 -20.33
CA GLU A 69 9.14 -10.73 -18.96
C GLU A 69 10.10 -9.74 -18.28
N ALA A 70 9.55 -8.77 -17.58
CA ALA A 70 10.28 -7.80 -16.78
C ALA A 70 9.58 -7.55 -15.45
N THR A 71 10.35 -7.50 -14.37
CA THR A 71 9.82 -7.25 -13.01
C THR A 71 10.21 -5.86 -12.53
N LEU A 72 9.22 -5.16 -11.99
CA LEU A 72 9.39 -3.97 -11.15
C LEU A 72 9.20 -4.36 -9.69
N GLU A 73 10.00 -3.80 -8.81
CA GLU A 73 9.89 -4.03 -7.37
C GLU A 73 9.77 -2.68 -6.67
N ALA A 74 8.78 -2.56 -5.79
CA ALA A 74 8.64 -1.43 -4.90
C ALA A 74 9.32 -1.72 -3.55
N GLU A 75 9.78 -0.65 -2.88
CA GLU A 75 10.32 -0.75 -1.53
C GLU A 75 9.30 -1.36 -0.57
N ALA A 76 9.75 -2.27 0.30
CA ALA A 76 8.90 -2.89 1.30
C ALA A 76 8.43 -1.87 2.36
N LYS A 77 7.16 -1.96 2.76
CA LYS A 77 6.51 -1.04 3.69
C LYS A 77 5.81 -1.80 4.81
N ASN A 78 5.65 -1.15 5.95
CA ASN A 78 4.81 -1.68 7.02
C ASN A 78 3.33 -1.57 6.60
N LEU A 79 2.58 -2.66 6.75
CA LEU A 79 1.15 -2.72 6.51
C LEU A 79 0.51 -3.57 7.62
N GLY A 80 -0.19 -2.91 8.54
CA GLY A 80 -0.84 -3.59 9.67
C GLY A 80 0.13 -4.39 10.53
N GLY A 81 1.38 -3.94 10.68
CA GLY A 81 2.44 -4.62 11.43
C GLY A 81 3.31 -5.57 10.59
N TYR A 82 2.83 -6.06 9.44
CA TYR A 82 3.63 -6.89 8.54
C TYR A 82 4.53 -6.05 7.64
N MET A 83 5.73 -6.54 7.31
CA MET A 83 6.57 -5.93 6.27
C MET A 83 6.25 -6.54 4.90
N VAL A 84 5.73 -5.70 4.01
CA VAL A 84 5.15 -6.10 2.73
C VAL A 84 5.86 -5.39 1.58
N GLY A 85 6.35 -6.13 0.60
CA GLY A 85 6.80 -5.64 -0.69
C GLY A 85 5.78 -5.92 -1.80
N LEU A 86 5.90 -5.21 -2.90
CA LEU A 86 5.06 -5.40 -4.08
C LEU A 86 5.95 -5.51 -5.33
N GLN A 87 5.73 -6.56 -6.11
CA GLN A 87 6.31 -6.71 -7.44
C GLN A 87 5.22 -6.55 -8.50
N CYS A 88 5.56 -5.90 -9.61
CA CYS A 88 4.75 -5.88 -10.83
C CYS A 88 5.52 -6.63 -11.92
N ILE A 89 4.94 -7.73 -12.38
CA ILE A 89 5.48 -8.56 -13.46
C ILE A 89 4.78 -8.13 -14.74
N LEU A 90 5.58 -7.58 -15.65
CA LEU A 90 5.18 -7.24 -17.01
C LEU A 90 5.53 -8.41 -17.93
N LYS A 91 4.56 -8.90 -18.68
CA LYS A 91 4.76 -10.00 -19.63
C LYS A 91 4.24 -9.63 -21.00
N LYS A 92 5.08 -9.82 -22.02
CA LYS A 92 4.76 -9.65 -23.44
C LYS A 92 4.42 -11.01 -24.04
N ASP A 93 3.29 -11.10 -24.74
CA ASP A 93 2.90 -12.31 -25.47
C ASP A 93 3.45 -12.35 -26.90
N ASP A 94 3.13 -13.42 -27.62
CA ASP A 94 3.58 -13.66 -29.00
C ASP A 94 3.01 -12.63 -30.00
N GLN A 95 1.88 -12.00 -29.65
CA GLN A 95 1.21 -10.94 -30.41
C GLN A 95 1.80 -9.56 -30.09
N GLY A 96 2.69 -9.47 -29.10
CA GLY A 96 3.31 -8.26 -28.62
C GLY A 96 2.44 -7.45 -27.66
N GLU A 97 1.32 -7.99 -27.19
CA GLU A 97 0.51 -7.38 -26.14
C GLU A 97 1.21 -7.56 -24.79
N ILE A 98 1.10 -6.54 -23.93
CA ILE A 98 1.71 -6.55 -22.61
C ILE A 98 0.61 -6.67 -21.56
N SER A 99 0.83 -7.58 -20.62
CA SER A 99 0.04 -7.73 -19.41
C SER A 99 0.87 -7.37 -18.17
N ALA A 100 0.22 -6.87 -17.14
CA ALA A 100 0.79 -6.60 -15.83
C ALA A 100 0.08 -7.46 -14.79
N SER A 101 0.84 -7.98 -13.84
CA SER A 101 0.33 -8.78 -12.73
C SER A 101 1.14 -8.46 -11.49
N PHE A 102 0.56 -8.66 -10.32
CA PHE A 102 1.15 -8.22 -9.05
C PHE A 102 1.45 -9.40 -8.15
N VAL A 103 2.63 -9.40 -7.54
CA VAL A 103 3.03 -10.38 -6.55
C VAL A 103 3.33 -9.64 -5.26
N LEU A 104 2.68 -10.06 -4.19
CA LEU A 104 2.98 -9.55 -2.85
C LEU A 104 4.15 -10.33 -2.25
N CYS A 105 5.08 -9.64 -1.60
CA CYS A 105 6.21 -10.26 -0.92
C CYS A 105 6.11 -10.00 0.58
N LEU A 106 6.15 -11.05 1.40
CA LEU A 106 6.28 -10.91 2.84
C LEU A 106 7.75 -10.94 3.22
N HIS A 107 8.19 -9.94 3.98
CA HIS A 107 9.55 -9.82 4.49
C HIS A 107 9.56 -9.97 6.01
N CYS A 108 10.73 -10.34 6.56
CA CYS A 108 10.92 -10.31 8.00
C CYS A 108 10.80 -8.86 8.50
N GLY A 109 9.89 -8.61 9.43
CA GLY A 109 9.63 -7.31 10.03
C GLY A 109 10.00 -7.22 11.51
N GLU A 110 10.17 -5.99 12.01
CA GLU A 110 10.47 -5.72 13.43
C GLU A 110 9.34 -6.18 14.37
N TRP A 111 8.10 -6.21 13.85
CA TRP A 111 6.91 -6.55 14.63
C TRP A 111 6.54 -8.03 14.54
N ASP A 112 7.27 -8.86 13.78
CA ASP A 112 6.90 -10.25 13.50
C ASP A 112 6.77 -11.15 14.74
N THR A 113 7.30 -10.73 15.89
CA THR A 113 7.09 -11.41 17.19
C THR A 113 5.69 -11.23 17.76
N TYR A 114 4.99 -10.19 17.33
CA TYR A 114 3.63 -9.83 17.77
C TYR A 114 2.58 -10.10 16.69
N MET A 115 3.02 -10.47 15.48
CA MET A 115 2.12 -10.76 14.37
C MET A 115 1.69 -12.23 14.37
N ASP A 116 0.47 -12.47 13.89
CA ASP A 116 -0.05 -13.81 13.70
C ASP A 116 0.63 -14.51 12.52
N TRP A 117 1.03 -15.76 12.74
CA TRP A 117 1.56 -16.67 11.73
C TRP A 117 0.90 -18.06 11.86
N PRO A 118 0.60 -18.77 10.75
CA PRO A 118 0.84 -18.36 9.37
C PRO A 118 -0.02 -17.17 8.95
N PHE A 119 0.45 -16.42 7.95
CA PHE A 119 -0.22 -15.25 7.41
C PHE A 119 -1.57 -15.66 6.79
N ALA A 120 -2.65 -15.22 7.41
CA ALA A 120 -4.03 -15.58 7.03
C ALA A 120 -4.88 -14.35 6.65
N LYS A 121 -4.24 -13.22 6.34
CA LYS A 121 -4.93 -11.96 6.00
C LYS A 121 -5.29 -11.92 4.52
N LYS A 122 -6.36 -11.21 4.19
CA LYS A 122 -6.73 -10.98 2.78
C LYS A 122 -6.03 -9.73 2.28
N LEU A 123 -5.51 -9.82 1.06
CA LEU A 123 -4.84 -8.73 0.40
C LEU A 123 -5.55 -8.36 -0.89
N THR A 124 -5.69 -7.07 -1.13
CA THR A 124 -6.21 -6.55 -2.40
C THR A 124 -5.26 -5.51 -2.94
N VAL A 125 -4.78 -5.72 -4.16
CA VAL A 125 -4.12 -4.67 -4.95
C VAL A 125 -5.21 -3.79 -5.55
N VAL A 126 -5.11 -2.49 -5.34
CA VAL A 126 -6.05 -1.48 -5.81
C VAL A 126 -5.30 -0.48 -6.69
N LEU A 127 -5.62 -0.47 -7.97
CA LEU A 127 -5.16 0.55 -8.90
C LEU A 127 -6.18 1.69 -8.90
N SER A 128 -5.74 2.84 -8.40
CA SER A 128 -6.63 3.97 -8.15
C SER A 128 -6.48 5.04 -9.21
N HIS A 129 -7.61 5.53 -9.70
CA HIS A 129 -7.63 6.60 -10.68
C HIS A 129 -7.24 7.90 -10.00
N VAL A 130 -6.26 8.60 -10.57
CA VAL A 130 -5.70 9.83 -9.97
C VAL A 130 -6.76 10.93 -9.86
N ASP A 131 -7.75 10.95 -10.75
CA ASP A 131 -8.84 11.92 -10.75
C ASP A 131 -10.05 11.49 -9.89
N GLY A 132 -10.08 10.24 -9.42
CA GLY A 132 -11.21 9.66 -8.68
C GLY A 132 -12.53 9.62 -9.46
N LEU A 133 -12.52 9.84 -10.77
CA LEU A 133 -13.74 9.88 -11.60
C LEU A 133 -14.18 8.48 -12.04
N GLU A 134 -13.22 7.58 -12.20
CA GLU A 134 -13.45 6.20 -12.60
C GLU A 134 -13.33 5.22 -11.42
N LYS A 135 -13.95 4.06 -11.57
CA LYS A 135 -13.96 3.02 -10.54
C LYS A 135 -12.61 2.33 -10.48
N ASP A 136 -11.97 2.34 -9.31
CA ASP A 136 -10.74 1.61 -9.03
C ASP A 136 -10.77 0.15 -9.52
N ILE A 137 -9.64 -0.30 -10.07
CA ILE A 137 -9.43 -1.70 -10.44
C ILE A 137 -8.93 -2.44 -9.20
N ARG A 138 -9.61 -3.51 -8.81
CA ARG A 138 -9.31 -4.28 -7.60
C ARG A 138 -8.92 -5.70 -7.98
N LEU A 139 -7.75 -6.12 -7.54
CA LEU A 139 -7.15 -7.42 -7.80
C LEU A 139 -6.91 -8.14 -6.46
N PRO A 140 -7.79 -9.09 -6.07
CA PRO A 140 -7.56 -9.86 -4.87
C PRO A 140 -6.31 -10.74 -5.04
N ILE A 141 -5.45 -10.76 -4.02
CA ILE A 141 -4.29 -11.66 -3.95
C ILE A 141 -4.56 -12.64 -2.82
N SER A 142 -4.75 -13.90 -3.18
CA SER A 142 -4.99 -14.96 -2.20
C SER A 142 -3.67 -15.53 -1.71
N ALA A 143 -3.49 -15.54 -0.39
CA ALA A 143 -2.46 -16.33 0.26
C ALA A 143 -3.04 -17.74 0.48
N THR A 144 -2.73 -18.69 -0.42
CA THR A 144 -3.25 -20.06 -0.29
C THR A 144 -2.42 -20.88 0.70
N ASP A 145 -3.10 -21.73 1.48
CA ASP A 145 -2.55 -22.55 2.58
C ASP A 145 -1.42 -23.50 2.16
N GLU A 146 -1.29 -23.80 0.87
CA GLU A 146 -0.34 -24.78 0.35
C GLU A 146 1.06 -24.21 0.06
N SER A 147 1.31 -22.93 0.36
CA SER A 147 2.54 -22.25 -0.06
C SER A 147 3.41 -21.83 1.13
N ASP A 148 4.74 -21.91 0.97
CA ASP A 148 5.70 -21.36 1.96
C ASP A 148 5.51 -19.86 2.22
N VAL A 149 4.71 -19.20 1.38
CA VAL A 149 4.34 -17.80 1.44
C VAL A 149 3.77 -17.42 2.79
N ILE A 150 2.88 -18.24 3.34
CA ILE A 150 2.16 -17.90 4.57
C ILE A 150 3.01 -18.14 5.81
N LYS A 151 4.19 -18.74 5.68
CA LYS A 151 5.09 -18.91 6.82
C LYS A 151 5.79 -17.59 7.13
N LYS A 152 6.24 -17.46 8.37
CA LYS A 152 7.10 -16.35 8.77
C LYS A 152 8.38 -16.34 7.93
N PRO A 153 8.71 -15.25 7.21
CA PRO A 153 9.94 -15.15 6.45
C PRO A 153 11.17 -15.28 7.36
N ALA A 154 12.20 -15.96 6.86
CA ALA A 154 13.50 -15.95 7.53
C ALA A 154 14.16 -14.56 7.39
N PRO A 155 15.02 -14.14 8.33
CA PRO A 155 15.77 -12.89 8.20
C PRO A 155 16.52 -12.81 6.86
N GLY A 156 16.37 -11.70 6.15
CA GLY A 156 16.99 -11.48 4.82
C GLY A 156 16.34 -12.24 3.66
N SER A 157 15.24 -12.96 3.89
CA SER A 157 14.46 -13.63 2.84
C SER A 157 13.13 -12.91 2.58
N CYS A 158 12.51 -13.21 1.43
CA CYS A 158 11.14 -12.81 1.14
C CYS A 158 10.32 -14.01 0.66
N ASN A 159 9.09 -14.06 1.13
CA ASN A 159 8.10 -15.06 0.80
C ASN A 159 7.17 -14.47 -0.26
N LYS A 160 7.30 -14.94 -1.51
CA LYS A 160 6.53 -14.41 -2.66
C LYS A 160 5.17 -15.07 -2.78
N GLY A 161 4.12 -14.28 -2.60
CA GLY A 161 2.73 -14.72 -2.68
C GLY A 161 2.25 -15.10 -4.07
N HIS A 162 0.96 -15.39 -4.15
CA HIS A 162 0.32 -15.66 -5.42
C HIS A 162 0.37 -14.42 -6.32
N GLN A 163 0.49 -14.67 -7.62
CA GLN A 163 0.44 -13.64 -8.64
C GLN A 163 -1.03 -13.31 -8.91
N SER A 164 -1.38 -12.02 -8.96
CA SER A 164 -2.74 -11.61 -9.33
C SER A 164 -3.08 -12.05 -10.75
N ASP A 165 -4.38 -12.03 -11.07
CA ASP A 165 -4.82 -12.12 -12.45
C ASP A 165 -4.13 -11.04 -13.31
N PRO A 166 -3.74 -11.38 -14.55
CA PRO A 166 -3.10 -10.44 -15.45
C PRO A 166 -4.09 -9.37 -15.93
N LEU A 167 -3.64 -8.11 -15.92
CA LEU A 167 -4.33 -6.97 -16.50
C LEU A 167 -3.66 -6.52 -17.78
N SER A 168 -4.46 -6.18 -18.79
CA SER A 168 -3.92 -5.57 -20.02
C SER A 168 -3.24 -4.25 -19.70
N TRP A 169 -1.98 -4.11 -20.12
CA TRP A 169 -1.24 -2.86 -19.95
C TRP A 169 -1.88 -1.69 -20.71
N LYS A 170 -2.50 -1.98 -21.87
CA LYS A 170 -3.27 -1.01 -22.62
C LYS A 170 -4.42 -0.44 -21.79
N ALA A 171 -5.14 -1.30 -21.05
CA ALA A 171 -6.21 -0.88 -20.16
C ALA A 171 -5.70 -0.02 -18.99
N ILE A 172 -4.57 -0.41 -18.39
CA ILE A 172 -3.93 0.38 -17.31
C ILE A 172 -3.56 1.79 -17.80
N LYS A 173 -2.97 1.89 -19.00
CA LYS A 173 -2.62 3.18 -19.60
C LYS A 173 -3.84 4.02 -19.95
N SER A 174 -4.87 3.43 -20.57
CA SER A 174 -6.06 4.18 -20.98
C SER A 174 -6.86 4.70 -19.79
N ALA A 175 -6.80 3.99 -18.65
CA ALA A 175 -7.39 4.41 -17.39
C ALA A 175 -6.59 5.51 -16.66
N GLY A 176 -5.49 6.02 -17.22
CA GLY A 176 -4.71 7.09 -16.59
C GLY A 176 -4.04 6.69 -15.26
N LEU A 177 -3.82 5.40 -15.03
CA LEU A 177 -3.26 4.86 -13.77
C LEU A 177 -1.74 5.04 -13.65
N VAL A 178 -1.10 5.57 -14.70
CA VAL A 178 0.34 5.87 -14.74
C VAL A 178 0.51 7.38 -14.82
N PHE A 179 1.22 7.96 -13.85
CA PHE A 179 1.51 9.38 -13.79
C PHE A 179 3.02 9.60 -13.70
N ASN A 180 3.57 10.43 -14.59
CA ASN A 180 5.01 10.71 -14.69
C ASN A 180 5.89 9.43 -14.71
N GLY A 181 5.48 8.42 -15.49
CA GLY A 181 6.21 7.16 -15.60
C GLY A 181 6.16 6.27 -14.36
N THR A 182 5.36 6.64 -13.35
CA THR A 182 5.16 5.88 -12.11
C THR A 182 3.76 5.28 -12.08
N LEU A 183 3.68 3.99 -11.76
CA LEU A 183 2.43 3.31 -11.44
C LEU A 183 2.23 3.33 -9.93
N TYR A 184 1.13 3.94 -9.49
CA TYR A 184 0.75 4.03 -8.09
C TYR A 184 -0.22 2.91 -7.75
N VAL A 185 0.11 2.14 -6.72
CA VAL A 185 -0.65 0.94 -6.34
C VAL A 185 -0.95 0.97 -4.86
N ASN A 186 -2.23 1.03 -4.50
CA ASN A 186 -2.64 0.87 -3.12
C ASN A 186 -2.76 -0.63 -2.81
N VAL A 187 -2.28 -1.06 -1.65
CA VAL A 187 -2.49 -2.41 -1.15
C VAL A 187 -3.29 -2.33 0.13
N GLU A 188 -4.40 -3.05 0.16
CA GLU A 188 -5.28 -3.17 1.31
C GLU A 188 -5.13 -4.51 2.00
N LEU A 189 -5.11 -4.48 3.33
CA LEU A 189 -5.03 -5.63 4.23
C LEU A 189 -6.27 -5.67 5.12
N GLU A 190 -6.97 -6.80 5.11
CA GLU A 190 -8.12 -7.14 5.99
C GLU A 190 -7.72 -8.24 6.98
#